data_AF-A0A1Q5UF62-F1
#
_entry.id   AF-A0A1Q5UF62-F1
#
_cell.length_a   1.000
_cell.length_b   1.000
_cell.length_c   1.000
_cell.angle_alpha   90.00
_cell.angle_beta   90.00
_cell.angle_gamma   90.00
#
_symmetry.space_group_name_H-M   'P 1'
#
loop_
_entity.id
_entity.type
_entity.pdbx_description
1 polymer ?
#
loop_
_entity_poly.entity_id
_entity_poly.type
_entity_poly.pdbx_seq_one_letter_code
_entity_poly.pdbx_strand_id
1 'polypeptide(L)'
;MSMQATISGYSAKGGWNDLDMLEVGNGGMTDSEYVAHFSMWSTAKSPLIMGNDMSKLTASGYSILANAAIIAVNQDPLGVAATYRWTRNNVQLWSGPLVSTTGSSTNDVVVVLFNNAGSAITASANLSDIFGSSNVPSSQFEIRDLWASRLSDSQAQAIMNDGAAAHASWLYNATAQSYSTGLAQGNSMLLGGIVGTVSGASGTISQSIPATGCRVFRLRAISGSSTTTITATTTTTTMSSTTTSSTQPQQTKWGQCGGQGWTGPTQCVSPSTCQMQNRKR
;
A
#
# COMPACT_ATOMS: atom_id res chain seq x y z
N MET A 1 1.18 15.27 -13.61
CA MET A 1 0.47 14.10 -14.19
C MET A 1 -0.22 14.38 -15.52
N SER A 2 -0.68 15.61 -15.83
CA SER A 2 -1.40 15.89 -17.09
C SER A 2 -0.60 15.54 -18.36
N MET A 3 0.72 15.76 -18.36
CA MET A 3 1.58 15.39 -19.49
C MET A 3 1.69 13.87 -19.68
N GLN A 4 1.86 13.08 -18.61
CA GLN A 4 1.91 11.62 -18.72
C GLN A 4 0.64 11.03 -19.36
N ALA A 5 -0.53 11.65 -19.13
CA ALA A 5 -1.79 11.20 -19.72
C ALA A 5 -1.75 11.23 -21.25
N THR A 6 -1.07 12.21 -21.85
CA THR A 6 -1.00 12.38 -23.31
C THR A 6 0.16 11.64 -23.96
N ILE A 7 1.22 11.31 -23.20
CA ILE A 7 2.43 10.67 -23.75
C ILE A 7 2.57 9.18 -23.44
N SER A 8 1.67 8.59 -22.64
CA SER A 8 1.74 7.17 -22.23
C SER A 8 1.90 6.19 -23.40
N GLY A 9 1.33 6.49 -24.57
CA GLY A 9 1.43 5.67 -25.78
C GLY A 9 2.79 5.68 -26.48
N TYR A 10 3.69 6.61 -26.15
CA TYR A 10 5.07 6.64 -26.66
C TYR A 10 6.05 5.83 -25.83
N SER A 11 5.60 5.33 -24.67
CA SER A 11 6.39 4.51 -23.75
C SER A 11 6.33 3.04 -24.19
N ALA A 12 7.48 2.43 -24.44
CA ALA A 12 7.57 1.04 -24.88
C ALA A 12 8.89 0.39 -24.46
N LYS A 13 8.98 -0.94 -24.60
CA LYS A 13 10.21 -1.68 -24.31
C LYS A 13 11.40 -1.09 -25.09
N GLY A 14 12.42 -0.66 -24.36
CA GLY A 14 13.62 -0.03 -24.91
C GLY A 14 13.59 1.50 -24.96
N GLY A 15 12.44 2.14 -24.72
CA GLY A 15 12.30 3.59 -24.68
C GLY A 15 11.16 4.03 -23.77
N TRP A 16 11.50 4.59 -22.61
CA TRP A 16 10.54 4.93 -21.56
C TRP A 16 10.43 6.43 -21.39
N ASN A 17 9.21 6.93 -21.12
CA ASN A 17 9.04 8.30 -20.69
C ASN A 17 9.64 8.47 -19.29
N ASP A 18 10.51 9.46 -19.14
CA ASP A 18 11.12 9.80 -17.86
C ASP A 18 10.32 10.92 -17.18
N LEU A 19 9.81 10.65 -15.98
CA LEU A 19 9.07 11.61 -15.17
C LEU A 19 9.95 12.36 -14.18
N ASP A 20 11.27 12.28 -14.35
CA ASP A 20 12.29 12.76 -13.42
C ASP A 20 12.42 11.87 -12.17
N MET A 21 13.42 12.17 -11.33
CA MET A 21 13.80 11.40 -10.17
C MET A 21 12.69 11.29 -9.12
N LEU A 22 12.79 10.26 -8.28
CA LEU A 22 11.93 10.07 -7.13
C LEU A 22 12.32 11.00 -5.99
N GLU A 23 11.33 11.71 -5.44
CA GLU A 23 11.48 12.65 -4.31
C GLU A 23 11.23 11.97 -2.95
N VAL A 24 11.01 10.65 -2.93
CA VAL A 24 10.64 9.90 -1.72
C VAL A 24 11.67 10.09 -0.62
N GLY A 25 11.27 10.76 0.46
CA GLY A 25 12.11 11.00 1.63
C GLY A 25 12.85 12.34 1.66
N ASN A 26 12.71 13.20 0.64
CA ASN A 26 13.38 14.51 0.61
C ASN A 26 12.74 15.58 1.51
N GLY A 27 11.54 15.32 2.02
CA GLY A 27 10.73 16.25 2.80
C GLY A 27 9.71 17.01 1.95
N GLY A 28 8.82 17.75 2.60
CA GLY A 28 7.81 18.58 1.91
C GLY A 28 6.57 17.84 1.39
N MET A 29 6.51 16.52 1.51
CA MET A 29 5.35 15.69 1.20
C MET A 29 4.98 14.79 2.39
N THR A 30 3.69 14.50 2.49
CA THR A 30 3.11 13.50 3.39
C THR A 30 3.38 12.08 2.89
N ASP A 31 3.19 11.08 3.77
CA ASP A 31 3.32 9.68 3.39
C ASP A 31 2.39 9.28 2.23
N SER A 32 1.15 9.77 2.24
CA SER A 32 0.18 9.53 1.16
C SER A 32 0.61 10.13 -0.17
N GLU A 33 1.25 11.29 -0.16
CA GLU A 33 1.78 11.95 -1.35
C GLU A 33 2.98 11.17 -1.92
N TYR A 34 3.90 10.70 -1.07
CA TYR A 34 4.99 9.84 -1.53
C TYR A 34 4.51 8.50 -2.08
N VAL A 35 3.52 7.87 -1.42
CA VAL A 35 2.86 6.66 -1.91
C VAL A 35 2.25 6.91 -3.29
N ALA A 36 1.55 8.03 -3.48
CA ALA A 36 0.97 8.40 -4.77
C ALA A 36 2.04 8.66 -5.84
N HIS A 37 3.08 9.42 -5.51
CA HIS A 37 4.19 9.72 -6.40
C HIS A 37 4.89 8.42 -6.87
N PHE A 38 5.31 7.55 -5.95
CA PHE A 38 5.97 6.29 -6.29
C PHE A 38 5.07 5.36 -7.11
N SER A 39 3.78 5.29 -6.77
CA SER A 39 2.79 4.49 -7.50
C SER A 39 2.57 4.99 -8.92
N MET A 40 2.48 6.30 -9.12
CA MET A 40 2.27 6.89 -10.44
C MET A 40 3.50 6.72 -11.33
N TRP A 41 4.72 6.91 -10.80
CA TRP A 41 5.95 6.64 -11.55
C TRP A 41 6.04 5.17 -11.96
N SER A 42 5.69 4.27 -11.04
CA SER A 42 5.71 2.84 -11.27
C SER A 42 4.72 2.41 -12.35
N THR A 43 3.48 2.92 -12.30
CA THR A 43 2.43 2.60 -13.28
C THR A 43 2.68 3.23 -14.65
N ALA A 44 3.35 4.38 -14.70
CA ALA A 44 3.78 5.05 -15.93
C ALA A 44 4.98 4.38 -16.63
N LYS A 45 5.63 3.40 -15.99
CA LYS A 45 6.91 2.79 -16.42
C LYS A 45 8.07 3.80 -16.49
N SER A 46 8.01 4.84 -15.66
CA SER A 46 9.14 5.76 -15.52
C SER A 46 10.33 5.01 -14.92
N PRO A 47 11.58 5.40 -15.25
CA PRO A 47 12.74 5.05 -14.45
C PRO A 47 12.48 5.37 -12.97
N LEU A 48 12.80 4.43 -12.07
CA LEU A 48 12.68 4.59 -10.63
C LEU A 48 14.04 4.94 -10.03
N ILE A 49 14.53 6.15 -10.34
CA ILE A 49 15.83 6.64 -9.88
C ILE A 49 15.62 7.41 -8.57
N MET A 50 16.31 6.97 -7.51
CA MET A 50 16.25 7.60 -6.18
C MET A 50 16.97 8.95 -6.21
N GLY A 51 16.24 10.05 -6.01
CA GLY A 51 16.78 11.41 -5.93
C GLY A 51 17.05 11.89 -4.50
N ASN A 52 17.06 10.97 -3.53
CA ASN A 52 17.12 11.28 -2.11
C ASN A 52 18.45 10.92 -1.44
N ASP A 53 18.71 11.54 -0.30
CA ASP A 53 19.82 11.17 0.57
C ASP A 53 19.49 9.90 1.36
N MET A 54 20.01 8.76 0.88
CA MET A 54 19.77 7.44 1.50
C MET A 54 20.26 7.34 2.94
N SER A 55 21.21 8.19 3.37
CA SER A 55 21.69 8.22 4.76
C SER A 55 20.69 8.85 5.72
N LYS A 56 19.73 9.62 5.20
CA LYS A 56 18.70 10.34 5.97
C LYS A 56 17.29 9.81 5.72
N LEU A 57 17.16 8.71 4.97
CA LEU A 57 15.87 8.12 4.65
C LEU A 57 15.17 7.66 5.94
N THR A 58 13.88 7.93 6.06
CA THR A 58 13.06 7.43 7.18
C THR A 58 12.61 6.00 6.93
N ALA A 59 12.22 5.28 7.98
CA ALA A 59 11.62 3.94 7.84
C ALA A 59 10.38 3.94 6.93
N SER A 60 9.54 4.98 7.01
CA SER A 60 8.38 5.13 6.12
C SER A 60 8.77 5.35 4.66
N GLY A 61 9.81 6.15 4.38
CA GLY A 61 10.34 6.36 3.03
C GLY A 61 10.98 5.08 2.47
N TYR A 62 11.73 4.35 3.31
CA TYR A 62 12.30 3.05 2.95
C TYR A 62 11.21 2.04 2.58
N SER A 63 10.14 1.93 3.36
CA SER A 63 9.06 0.98 3.08
C SER A 63 8.29 1.30 1.78
N ILE A 64 8.29 2.56 1.33
CA ILE A 64 7.78 2.96 0.01
C ILE A 64 8.71 2.46 -1.09
N LEU A 65 10.01 2.79 -1.00
CA LEU A 65 11.01 2.42 -2.00
C LEU A 65 11.23 0.90 -2.09
N ALA A 66 10.98 0.17 -1.00
CA ALA A 66 11.14 -1.28 -0.94
C ALA A 66 9.87 -2.09 -1.29
N ASN A 67 8.75 -1.45 -1.65
CA ASN A 67 7.51 -2.17 -1.95
C ASN A 67 7.63 -2.97 -3.27
N ALA A 68 7.90 -4.26 -3.14
CA ALA A 68 8.10 -5.17 -4.27
C ALA A 68 6.89 -5.32 -5.18
N ALA A 69 5.66 -5.19 -4.65
CA ALA A 69 4.44 -5.32 -5.45
C ALA A 69 4.25 -4.13 -6.40
N ILE A 70 4.61 -2.91 -5.95
CA ILE A 70 4.58 -1.71 -6.79
C ILE A 70 5.73 -1.71 -7.80
N ILE A 71 6.94 -2.14 -7.40
CA ILE A 71 8.06 -2.29 -8.34
C ILE A 71 7.75 -3.36 -9.40
N ALA A 72 7.08 -4.46 -9.02
CA ALA A 72 6.66 -5.50 -9.97
C ALA A 72 5.69 -4.96 -11.03
N VAL A 73 4.89 -3.93 -10.71
CA VAL A 73 4.14 -3.20 -11.74
C VAL A 73 5.10 -2.49 -12.67
N ASN A 74 6.04 -1.69 -12.17
CA ASN A 74 7.01 -0.98 -13.01
C ASN A 74 7.81 -1.93 -13.92
N GLN A 75 8.23 -3.07 -13.38
CA GLN A 75 9.05 -4.08 -14.05
C GLN A 75 8.22 -5.17 -14.75
N ASP A 76 6.92 -4.94 -14.98
CA ASP A 76 6.04 -5.92 -15.59
C ASP A 76 6.52 -6.32 -16.99
N PRO A 77 6.57 -7.63 -17.33
CA PRO A 77 7.06 -8.11 -18.62
C PRO A 77 6.30 -7.60 -19.85
N LEU A 78 5.05 -7.16 -19.73
CA LEU A 78 4.36 -6.52 -20.86
C LEU A 78 4.93 -5.14 -21.16
N GLY A 79 5.40 -4.42 -20.15
CA GLY A 79 6.03 -3.11 -20.33
C GLY A 79 5.08 -2.06 -20.88
N VAL A 80 3.79 -2.13 -20.54
CA VAL A 80 2.76 -1.18 -21.02
C VAL A 80 2.40 -0.21 -19.91
N ALA A 81 2.54 1.09 -20.17
CA ALA A 81 2.17 2.14 -19.23
C ALA A 81 0.66 2.20 -18.98
N ALA A 82 0.28 2.55 -17.75
CA ALA A 82 -1.12 2.80 -17.44
C ALA A 82 -1.63 4.02 -18.20
N THR A 83 -2.86 3.90 -18.69
CA THR A 83 -3.57 4.94 -19.43
C THR A 83 -4.55 5.67 -18.52
N TYR A 84 -4.66 6.98 -18.71
CA TYR A 84 -5.69 7.78 -18.08
C TYR A 84 -7.08 7.35 -18.60
N ARG A 85 -8.05 7.21 -17.70
CA ARG A 85 -9.42 6.78 -18.03
C ARG A 85 -10.42 7.93 -17.86
N TRP A 86 -10.42 8.56 -16.68
CA TRP A 86 -11.29 9.69 -16.38
C TRP A 86 -10.83 10.48 -15.16
N THR A 87 -11.41 11.66 -14.99
CA THR A 87 -11.40 12.43 -13.73
C THR A 87 -12.85 12.70 -13.33
N ARG A 88 -13.22 12.39 -12.08
CA ARG A 88 -14.55 12.63 -11.50
C ARG A 88 -14.36 13.00 -10.04
N ASN A 89 -14.97 14.08 -9.58
CA ASN A 89 -14.92 14.53 -8.17
C ASN A 89 -13.48 14.58 -7.59
N ASN A 90 -12.54 15.20 -8.32
CA ASN A 90 -11.11 15.27 -7.97
C ASN A 90 -10.36 13.93 -7.91
N VAL A 91 -10.98 12.81 -8.28
CA VAL A 91 -10.32 11.51 -8.39
C VAL A 91 -10.05 11.20 -9.85
N GLN A 92 -8.84 10.73 -10.13
CA GLN A 92 -8.44 10.22 -11.44
C GLN A 92 -8.41 8.70 -11.41
N LEU A 93 -8.95 8.07 -12.46
CA LEU A 93 -8.77 6.65 -12.73
C LEU A 93 -7.70 6.45 -13.80
N TRP A 94 -6.74 5.59 -13.51
CA TRP A 94 -5.77 5.08 -14.46
C TRP A 94 -5.83 3.55 -14.50
N SER A 95 -5.67 2.96 -15.67
CA SER A 95 -5.56 1.50 -15.81
C SER A 95 -4.62 1.08 -16.93
N GLY A 96 -3.97 -0.06 -16.76
CA GLY A 96 -3.06 -0.63 -17.76
C GLY A 96 -2.95 -2.15 -17.64
N PRO A 97 -2.75 -2.86 -18.76
CA PRO A 97 -2.57 -4.31 -18.73
C PRO A 97 -1.23 -4.69 -18.08
N LEU A 98 -1.25 -5.81 -17.36
CA LEU A 98 -0.10 -6.48 -16.78
C LEU A 98 -0.06 -7.93 -17.27
N VAL A 99 1.09 -8.59 -17.13
CA VAL A 99 1.18 -10.01 -17.47
C VAL A 99 0.19 -10.82 -16.64
N SER A 100 -0.51 -11.76 -17.27
CA SER A 100 -1.34 -12.74 -16.57
C SER A 100 -0.50 -13.57 -15.60
N THR A 101 -0.94 -13.67 -14.35
CA THR A 101 -0.25 -14.46 -13.29
C THR A 101 -1.01 -15.73 -12.92
N THR A 102 -2.06 -16.06 -13.67
CA THR A 102 -2.85 -17.29 -13.52
C THR A 102 -2.73 -18.20 -14.74
N GLY A 103 -1.99 -17.79 -15.77
CA GLY A 103 -1.99 -18.47 -17.07
C GLY A 103 -3.30 -18.30 -17.84
N SER A 104 -4.22 -17.47 -17.33
CA SER A 104 -5.43 -17.07 -18.05
C SER A 104 -5.06 -16.32 -19.34
N SER A 105 -5.87 -16.48 -20.39
CA SER A 105 -5.79 -15.66 -21.60
C SER A 105 -6.13 -14.19 -21.35
N THR A 106 -6.76 -13.89 -20.21
CA THR A 106 -7.03 -12.54 -19.75
C THR A 106 -5.83 -12.03 -18.96
N ASN A 107 -5.27 -10.91 -19.39
CA ASN A 107 -4.23 -10.20 -18.67
C ASN A 107 -4.71 -9.73 -17.29
N ASP A 108 -3.78 -9.66 -16.35
CA ASP A 108 -4.00 -8.91 -15.12
C ASP A 108 -4.07 -7.41 -15.48
N VAL A 109 -4.61 -6.58 -14.58
CA VAL A 109 -4.72 -5.13 -14.81
C VAL A 109 -4.29 -4.37 -13.56
N VAL A 110 -3.44 -3.36 -13.73
CA VAL A 110 -3.22 -2.36 -12.68
C VAL A 110 -4.32 -1.31 -12.74
N VAL A 111 -4.86 -0.93 -11.59
CA VAL A 111 -5.88 0.11 -11.42
C VAL A 111 -5.38 1.10 -10.38
N VAL A 112 -5.34 2.38 -10.72
CA VAL A 112 -4.99 3.45 -9.80
C VAL A 112 -6.18 4.39 -9.64
N LEU A 113 -6.59 4.60 -8.40
CA LEU A 113 -7.47 5.69 -8.02
C LEU A 113 -6.63 6.75 -7.30
N PHE A 114 -6.38 7.88 -7.96
CA PHE A 114 -5.60 8.98 -7.42
C PHE A 114 -6.51 10.13 -6.98
N ASN A 115 -6.43 10.53 -5.72
CA ASN A 115 -7.22 11.62 -5.15
C ASN A 115 -6.40 12.91 -5.15
N ASN A 116 -6.83 13.90 -5.94
CA ASN A 116 -6.20 15.21 -6.02
C ASN A 116 -6.78 16.23 -5.01
N ALA A 117 -7.74 15.84 -4.18
CA ALA A 117 -8.30 16.71 -3.16
C ALA A 117 -7.47 16.73 -1.87
N GLY A 118 -7.56 17.82 -1.12
CA GLY A 118 -6.94 17.97 0.21
C GLY A 118 -7.67 17.23 1.34
N SER A 119 -8.68 16.42 1.04
CA SER A 119 -9.41 15.59 1.99
C SER A 119 -9.65 14.19 1.44
N ALA A 120 -9.90 13.22 2.32
CA ALA A 120 -10.19 11.86 1.89
C ALA A 120 -11.50 11.79 1.10
N ILE A 121 -11.51 11.02 0.00
CA ILE A 121 -12.66 10.84 -0.88
C ILE A 121 -12.91 9.34 -1.08
N THR A 122 -14.16 8.91 -0.94
CA THR A 122 -14.60 7.61 -1.42
C THR A 122 -14.90 7.71 -2.91
N ALA A 123 -14.22 6.89 -3.71
CA ALA A 123 -14.45 6.82 -5.15
C ALA A 123 -14.61 5.39 -5.61
N SER A 124 -15.26 5.24 -6.76
CA SER A 124 -15.57 3.95 -7.34
C SER A 124 -15.17 3.88 -8.81
N ALA A 125 -14.68 2.72 -9.24
CA ALA A 125 -14.43 2.41 -10.64
C ALA A 125 -15.07 1.07 -11.00
N ASN A 126 -15.88 1.08 -12.05
CA ASN A 126 -16.48 -0.13 -12.59
C ASN A 126 -15.55 -0.79 -13.63
N LEU A 127 -15.79 -2.06 -13.92
CA LEU A 127 -14.97 -2.79 -14.89
C LEU A 127 -15.07 -2.20 -16.31
N SER A 128 -16.20 -1.60 -16.70
CA SER A 128 -16.32 -0.93 -18.00
C SER A 128 -15.43 0.32 -18.12
N ASP A 129 -15.23 1.09 -17.06
CA ASP A 129 -14.27 2.20 -17.06
C ASP A 129 -12.82 1.68 -17.12
N ILE A 130 -12.53 0.60 -16.38
CA ILE A 130 -11.18 0.01 -16.27
C ILE A 130 -10.71 -0.63 -17.59
N PHE A 131 -11.55 -1.47 -18.21
CA PHE A 131 -11.23 -2.19 -19.45
C PHE A 131 -11.62 -1.42 -20.72
N GLY A 132 -12.56 -0.48 -20.60
CA GLY A 132 -13.19 0.20 -21.72
C GLY A 132 -14.52 -0.50 -22.01
N SER A 133 -15.57 0.28 -22.23
CA SER A 133 -16.96 -0.18 -22.24
C SER A 133 -17.23 -1.39 -23.15
N SER A 134 -16.46 -1.56 -24.23
CA SER A 134 -16.62 -2.66 -25.19
C SER A 134 -15.76 -3.90 -24.94
N ASN A 135 -14.87 -3.87 -23.95
CA ASN A 135 -13.79 -4.87 -23.80
C ASN A 135 -13.75 -5.52 -22.40
N VAL A 136 -14.86 -5.50 -21.65
CA VAL A 136 -14.87 -6.12 -20.31
C VAL A 136 -14.77 -7.65 -20.46
N PRO A 137 -13.71 -8.29 -19.93
CA PRO A 137 -13.58 -9.74 -20.00
C PRO A 137 -14.70 -10.42 -19.19
N SER A 138 -15.12 -11.61 -19.63
CA SER A 138 -16.09 -12.43 -18.89
C SER A 138 -15.52 -13.06 -17.61
N SER A 139 -14.20 -13.01 -17.43
CA SER A 139 -13.50 -13.51 -16.25
C SER A 139 -13.94 -12.80 -14.97
N GLN A 140 -13.95 -13.53 -13.85
CA GLN A 140 -13.96 -12.93 -12.53
C GLN A 140 -12.54 -12.47 -12.19
N PHE A 141 -12.42 -11.37 -11.45
CA PHE A 141 -11.15 -10.83 -11.00
C PHE A 141 -11.06 -10.85 -9.48
N GLU A 142 -9.93 -11.32 -8.98
CA GLU A 142 -9.51 -11.08 -7.61
C GLU A 142 -8.91 -9.67 -7.52
N ILE A 143 -9.37 -8.88 -6.55
CA ILE A 143 -8.86 -7.53 -6.29
C ILE A 143 -7.75 -7.66 -5.26
N ARG A 144 -6.53 -7.24 -5.63
CA ARG A 144 -5.39 -7.20 -4.72
C ARG A 144 -4.91 -5.78 -4.47
N ASP A 145 -4.81 -5.37 -3.22
CA ASP A 145 -4.19 -4.11 -2.81
C ASP A 145 -2.66 -4.27 -2.81
N LEU A 146 -2.00 -3.53 -3.70
CA LEU A 146 -0.54 -3.58 -3.86
C LEU A 146 0.22 -2.88 -2.73
N TRP A 147 -0.45 -2.08 -1.91
CA TRP A 147 0.13 -1.47 -0.71
C TRP A 147 -0.11 -2.30 0.56
N ALA A 148 -0.92 -3.35 0.51
CA ALA A 148 -1.14 -4.24 1.67
C ALA A 148 0.11 -5.05 2.08
N SER A 149 1.11 -5.17 1.21
CA SER A 149 2.40 -5.84 1.48
C SER A 149 3.53 -4.87 1.84
N ARG A 150 3.21 -3.60 2.12
CA ARG A 150 4.19 -2.63 2.60
C ARG A 150 4.76 -3.06 3.95
N LEU A 151 6.07 -2.95 4.12
CA LEU A 151 6.72 -3.14 5.42
C LEU A 151 6.15 -2.16 6.45
N SER A 152 5.96 -2.62 7.69
CA SER A 152 5.71 -1.69 8.79
C SER A 152 6.94 -0.80 9.04
N ASP A 153 6.73 0.36 9.64
CA ASP A 153 7.85 1.24 10.02
C ASP A 153 8.84 0.53 10.95
N SER A 154 8.37 -0.37 11.83
CA SER A 154 9.25 -1.17 12.68
C SER A 154 10.11 -2.17 11.90
N GLN A 155 9.55 -2.85 10.89
CA GLN A 155 10.30 -3.77 10.03
C GLN A 155 11.32 -3.01 9.17
N ALA A 156 10.89 -1.89 8.58
CA ALA A 156 11.77 -1.02 7.81
C ALA A 156 12.92 -0.48 8.67
N GLN A 157 12.64 -0.02 9.90
CA GLN A 157 13.68 0.44 10.81
C GLN A 157 14.66 -0.66 11.20
N ALA A 158 14.18 -1.89 11.45
CA ALA A 158 15.04 -3.03 11.74
C ALA A 158 15.97 -3.37 10.56
N ILE A 159 15.46 -3.32 9.33
CA ILE A 159 16.29 -3.50 8.11
C ILE A 159 17.35 -2.41 8.00
N MET A 160 17.00 -1.16 8.28
CA MET A 160 17.95 -0.05 8.22
C MET A 160 19.06 -0.16 9.28
N ASN A 161 18.76 -0.74 10.44
CA ASN A 161 19.72 -0.92 11.52
C ASN A 161 20.62 -2.16 11.31
N ASP A 162 20.01 -3.29 10.95
CA ASP A 162 20.68 -4.60 10.94
C ASP A 162 21.11 -5.04 9.54
N GLY A 163 20.62 -4.37 8.50
CA GLY A 163 20.83 -4.69 7.09
C GLY A 163 19.82 -5.68 6.51
N ALA A 164 19.61 -5.60 5.18
CA ALA A 164 18.64 -6.43 4.46
C ALA A 164 18.90 -7.94 4.57
N ALA A 165 20.16 -8.37 4.73
CA ALA A 165 20.52 -9.78 4.83
C ALA A 165 19.96 -10.44 6.10
N ALA A 166 19.93 -9.71 7.22
CA ALA A 166 19.37 -10.20 8.49
C ALA A 166 17.85 -10.41 8.42
N HIS A 167 17.19 -9.74 7.47
CA HIS A 167 15.74 -9.65 7.34
C HIS A 167 15.24 -10.08 5.96
N ALA A 168 15.98 -10.97 5.29
CA ALA A 168 15.77 -11.33 3.89
C ALA A 168 14.36 -11.87 3.59
N SER A 169 13.68 -12.47 4.56
CA SER A 169 12.30 -12.97 4.40
C SER A 169 11.25 -11.87 4.22
N TRP A 170 11.57 -10.62 4.55
CA TRP A 170 10.66 -9.48 4.41
C TRP A 170 10.82 -8.74 3.08
N LEU A 171 11.88 -9.02 2.33
CA LEU A 171 12.22 -8.34 1.09
C LEU A 171 12.21 -9.30 -0.10
N TYR A 172 11.83 -8.78 -1.26
CA TYR A 172 11.94 -9.52 -2.50
C TYR A 172 13.34 -9.35 -3.11
N ASN A 173 14.08 -10.46 -3.29
CA ASN A 173 15.39 -10.44 -3.91
C ASN A 173 15.28 -10.65 -5.43
N ALA A 174 15.21 -9.55 -6.18
CA ALA A 174 15.06 -9.56 -7.63
C ALA A 174 16.27 -10.15 -8.39
N THR A 175 17.45 -10.17 -7.77
CA THR A 175 18.67 -10.78 -8.34
C THR A 175 18.61 -12.30 -8.27
N ALA A 176 18.12 -12.85 -7.15
CA ALA A 176 17.92 -14.29 -7.00
C ALA A 176 16.74 -14.80 -7.82
N GLN A 177 15.67 -14.00 -7.91
CA GLN A 177 14.49 -14.31 -8.70
C GLN A 177 13.97 -13.05 -9.40
N SER A 178 14.06 -13.00 -10.72
CA SER A 178 13.54 -11.84 -11.48
C SER A 178 12.05 -11.61 -11.23
N TYR A 179 11.57 -10.37 -11.34
CA TYR A 179 10.14 -10.05 -11.23
C TYR A 179 9.29 -10.87 -12.20
N SER A 180 9.77 -11.09 -13.45
CA SER A 180 9.09 -11.92 -14.43
C SER A 180 8.86 -13.35 -13.93
N THR A 181 9.89 -13.98 -13.36
CA THR A 181 9.82 -15.34 -12.83
C THR A 181 8.96 -15.40 -11.57
N GLY A 182 9.12 -14.44 -10.65
CA GLY A 182 8.32 -14.38 -9.42
C GLY A 182 6.83 -14.20 -9.71
N LEU A 183 6.47 -13.35 -10.69
CA LEU A 183 5.09 -13.17 -11.12
C LEU A 183 4.51 -14.44 -11.75
N ALA A 184 5.26 -15.12 -12.62
CA ALA A 184 4.85 -16.37 -13.24
C ALA A 184 4.63 -17.49 -12.21
N GLN A 185 5.39 -17.48 -11.10
CA GLN A 185 5.24 -18.42 -9.99
C GLN A 185 4.18 -18.00 -8.95
N GLY A 186 3.55 -16.84 -9.14
CA GLY A 186 2.52 -16.34 -8.21
C GLY A 186 3.07 -15.92 -6.84
N ASN A 187 4.32 -15.42 -6.77
CA ASN A 187 4.92 -14.97 -5.52
C ASN A 187 4.07 -13.88 -4.85
N SER A 188 3.63 -14.12 -3.62
CA SER A 188 2.69 -13.26 -2.90
C SER A 188 3.24 -11.84 -2.64
N MET A 189 4.56 -11.68 -2.47
CA MET A 189 5.19 -10.37 -2.25
C MET A 189 5.06 -9.44 -3.45
N LEU A 190 4.82 -9.98 -4.64
CA LEU A 190 4.68 -9.22 -5.89
C LEU A 190 3.23 -8.93 -6.27
N LEU A 191 2.27 -9.61 -5.62
CA LEU A 191 0.86 -9.57 -6.00
C LEU A 191 0.01 -8.71 -5.08
N GLY A 192 0.52 -8.38 -3.88
CA GLY A 192 -0.26 -7.67 -2.86
C GLY A 192 -1.29 -8.55 -2.16
N GLY A 193 -2.02 -7.94 -1.22
CA GLY A 193 -3.02 -8.61 -0.39
C GLY A 193 -4.40 -8.66 -1.05
N ILE A 194 -5.10 -9.79 -0.94
CA ILE A 194 -6.45 -9.93 -1.49
C ILE A 194 -7.43 -9.11 -0.65
N VAL A 195 -8.23 -8.28 -1.30
CA VAL A 195 -9.26 -7.42 -0.65
C VAL A 195 -10.67 -7.66 -1.16
N GLY A 196 -10.84 -8.55 -2.14
CA GLY A 196 -12.17 -8.95 -2.63
C GLY A 196 -12.12 -9.58 -4.01
N THR A 197 -13.31 -9.71 -4.62
CA THR A 197 -13.46 -10.14 -6.03
C THR A 197 -14.48 -9.27 -6.74
N VAL A 198 -14.42 -9.21 -8.07
CA VAL A 198 -15.33 -8.44 -8.91
C VAL A 198 -15.55 -9.16 -10.23
N SER A 199 -16.77 -9.09 -10.77
CA SER A 199 -17.14 -9.69 -12.06
C SER A 199 -18.22 -8.88 -12.75
N GLY A 200 -18.31 -9.03 -14.07
CA GLY A 200 -19.32 -8.36 -14.88
C GLY A 200 -19.05 -6.87 -15.11
N ALA A 201 -19.59 -6.32 -16.19
CA ALA A 201 -19.32 -4.93 -16.60
C ALA A 201 -19.64 -3.87 -15.53
N SER A 202 -20.70 -4.10 -14.73
CA SER A 202 -21.11 -3.23 -13.63
C SER A 202 -20.40 -3.52 -12.30
N GLY A 203 -19.57 -4.58 -12.25
CA GLY A 203 -18.76 -4.89 -11.09
C GLY A 203 -17.87 -3.69 -10.74
N THR A 204 -17.85 -3.31 -9.47
CA THR A 204 -17.28 -2.03 -9.03
C THR A 204 -16.31 -2.22 -7.88
N ILE A 205 -15.18 -1.52 -7.94
CA ILE A 205 -14.24 -1.33 -6.83
C ILE A 205 -14.60 0.00 -6.17
N SER A 206 -14.84 0.01 -4.87
CA SER A 206 -15.16 1.23 -4.12
C SER A 206 -14.29 1.34 -2.88
N GLN A 207 -13.54 2.44 -2.76
CA GLN A 207 -12.52 2.60 -1.71
C GLN A 207 -12.41 4.05 -1.25
N SER A 208 -12.10 4.22 0.04
CA SER A 208 -11.70 5.51 0.62
C SER A 208 -10.23 5.77 0.32
N ILE A 209 -9.95 6.90 -0.32
CA ILE A 209 -8.63 7.32 -0.77
C ILE A 209 -8.21 8.53 0.07
N PRO A 210 -7.03 8.53 0.71
CA PRO A 210 -6.57 9.64 1.53
C PRO A 210 -6.41 10.92 0.71
N ALA A 211 -6.37 12.06 1.41
CA ALA A 211 -6.02 13.35 0.82
C ALA A 211 -4.71 13.26 0.04
N THR A 212 -4.67 13.85 -1.16
CA THR A 212 -3.49 13.89 -2.03
C THR A 212 -2.76 12.55 -2.22
N GLY A 213 -3.50 11.44 -2.09
CA GLY A 213 -2.95 10.09 -2.10
C GLY A 213 -3.58 9.20 -3.16
N CYS A 214 -3.29 7.89 -3.11
CA CYS A 214 -3.86 6.93 -4.03
C CYS A 214 -4.24 5.59 -3.39
N ARG A 215 -4.98 4.80 -4.16
CA ARG A 215 -5.10 3.35 -4.00
C ARG A 215 -4.70 2.67 -5.29
N VAL A 216 -3.93 1.58 -5.17
CA VAL A 216 -3.40 0.84 -6.31
C VAL A 216 -3.79 -0.62 -6.18
N PHE A 217 -4.52 -1.12 -7.16
CA PHE A 217 -4.97 -2.50 -7.20
C PHE A 217 -4.36 -3.25 -8.38
N ARG A 218 -4.11 -4.54 -8.18
CA ARG A 218 -3.96 -5.51 -9.26
C ARG A 218 -5.24 -6.33 -9.33
N LEU A 219 -5.90 -6.28 -10.48
CA LEU A 219 -6.99 -7.18 -10.81
C LEU A 219 -6.41 -8.43 -11.46
N ARG A 220 -6.52 -9.56 -10.77
CA ARG A 220 -5.98 -10.84 -11.22
C ARG A 220 -7.11 -11.72 -11.74
N ALA A 221 -7.05 -12.12 -13.01
CA ALA A 221 -8.11 -12.92 -13.60
C ALA A 221 -8.12 -14.34 -12.98
N ILE A 222 -9.24 -14.75 -12.39
CA ILE A 222 -9.41 -16.07 -11.79
C ILE A 222 -10.46 -16.87 -12.57
N SER A 223 -10.20 -18.17 -12.74
CA SER A 223 -11.18 -19.11 -13.28
C SER A 223 -12.31 -19.26 -12.27
N GLY A 224 -13.54 -19.00 -12.66
CA GLY A 224 -14.69 -19.00 -11.75
C GLY A 224 -14.90 -20.36 -11.09
N SER A 225 -14.48 -20.49 -9.84
CA SER A 225 -15.04 -21.42 -8.86
C SER A 225 -14.63 -21.00 -7.45
N SER A 226 -15.64 -20.89 -6.57
CA SER A 226 -15.59 -20.59 -5.12
C SER A 226 -15.58 -19.11 -4.74
N THR A 227 -16.78 -18.53 -4.73
CA THR A 227 -17.12 -17.29 -4.03
C THR A 227 -16.85 -17.44 -2.53
N THR A 228 -15.78 -16.82 -2.03
CA THR A 228 -15.75 -16.38 -0.62
C THR A 228 -15.96 -14.88 -0.62
N THR A 229 -17.22 -14.47 -0.43
CA THR A 229 -17.57 -13.07 -0.20
C THR A 229 -17.02 -12.68 1.16
N ILE A 230 -15.81 -12.12 1.20
CA ILE A 230 -15.38 -11.30 2.33
C ILE A 230 -15.63 -9.86 1.93
N THR A 231 -16.70 -9.28 2.48
CA THR A 231 -16.92 -7.84 2.46
C THR A 231 -15.80 -7.19 3.27
N ALA A 232 -14.85 -6.55 2.59
CA ALA A 232 -13.84 -5.74 3.23
C ALA A 232 -14.50 -4.45 3.77
N THR A 233 -14.89 -4.48 5.05
CA THR A 233 -15.11 -3.27 5.84
C THR A 233 -13.75 -2.77 6.29
N THR A 234 -13.17 -1.81 5.58
CA THR A 234 -12.03 -1.06 6.11
C THR A 234 -12.53 -0.26 7.31
N THR A 235 -12.12 -0.63 8.52
CA THR A 235 -12.32 0.19 9.70
C THR A 235 -11.46 1.45 9.54
N THR A 236 -12.08 2.52 9.07
CA THR A 236 -11.51 3.86 9.18
C THR A 236 -11.44 4.20 10.66
N THR A 237 -10.25 4.19 11.25
CA THR A 237 -9.99 4.88 12.52
C THR A 237 -10.13 6.37 12.25
N THR A 238 -11.35 6.86 12.35
CA THR A 238 -11.65 8.27 12.48
C THR A 238 -10.95 8.75 13.76
N MET A 239 -10.03 9.70 13.65
CA MET A 239 -9.58 10.47 14.81
C MET A 239 -10.78 11.30 15.30
N SER A 240 -11.57 10.72 16.19
CA SER A 240 -12.45 11.49 17.06
C SER A 240 -11.60 12.11 18.15
N SER A 241 -11.58 13.44 18.18
CA SER A 241 -11.17 14.22 19.35
C SER A 241 -12.06 13.84 20.53
N THR A 242 -11.60 12.86 21.29
CA THR A 242 -12.23 12.43 22.54
C THR A 242 -11.21 12.74 23.62
N THR A 243 -11.54 13.71 24.48
CA THR A 243 -10.82 13.96 25.73
C THR A 243 -10.86 12.69 26.56
N THR A 244 -9.81 11.90 26.45
CA THR A 244 -9.56 10.72 27.27
C THR A 244 -8.44 11.08 28.23
N SER A 245 -8.78 11.10 29.51
CA SER A 245 -7.84 11.11 30.61
C SER A 245 -6.80 10.02 30.40
N SER A 246 -5.53 10.39 30.48
CA SER A 246 -4.41 9.46 30.33
C SER A 246 -4.57 8.27 31.27
N THR A 247 -4.53 7.07 30.71
CA THR A 247 -4.38 5.84 31.48
C THR A 247 -3.00 5.89 32.12
N GLN A 248 -2.95 6.17 33.42
CA GLN A 248 -1.73 6.12 34.21
C GLN A 248 -1.11 4.71 34.08
N PRO A 249 0.23 4.58 34.08
CA PRO A 249 0.86 3.27 34.13
C PRO A 249 0.30 2.48 35.32
N GLN A 250 0.08 1.17 35.14
CA GLN A 250 -0.39 0.28 36.19
C GLN A 250 0.78 -0.57 36.69
N GLN A 251 0.83 -0.79 38.00
CA GLN A 251 1.84 -1.59 38.67
C GLN A 251 1.51 -3.09 38.55
N THR A 252 2.54 -3.89 38.30
CA THR A 252 2.47 -5.36 38.28
C THR A 252 2.11 -5.92 39.65
N LYS A 253 1.54 -7.13 39.68
CA LYS A 253 1.17 -7.81 40.92
C LYS A 253 2.41 -7.95 41.83
N TRP A 254 2.28 -7.52 43.09
CA TRP A 254 3.35 -7.45 44.11
C TRP A 254 4.36 -6.30 43.97
N GLY A 255 4.20 -5.40 43.00
CA GLY A 255 5.03 -4.19 42.89
C GLY A 255 4.66 -3.08 43.88
N GLN A 256 5.60 -2.17 44.16
CA GLN A 256 5.34 -1.00 44.99
C GLN A 256 4.38 -0.03 44.27
N CYS A 257 3.30 0.35 44.95
CA CYS A 257 2.22 1.19 44.42
C CYS A 257 1.98 2.46 45.26
N GLY A 258 2.92 2.83 46.14
CA GLY A 258 2.86 4.03 46.99
C GLY A 258 3.96 4.11 48.05
N GLY A 259 4.12 5.26 48.71
CA GLY A 259 5.10 5.53 49.78
C GLY A 259 5.68 6.95 49.74
N GLN A 260 6.29 7.43 50.83
CA GLN A 260 7.02 8.71 50.82
C GLN A 260 8.19 8.61 49.83
N GLY A 261 8.25 9.52 48.85
CA GLY A 261 9.28 9.54 47.81
C GLY A 261 9.03 8.60 46.61
N TRP A 262 7.91 7.88 46.54
CA TRP A 262 7.57 7.04 45.39
C TRP A 262 7.07 7.89 44.21
N THR A 263 7.71 7.76 43.04
CA THR A 263 7.37 8.48 41.80
C THR A 263 6.81 7.56 40.70
N GLY A 264 6.60 6.28 41.00
CA GLY A 264 6.07 5.29 40.06
C GLY A 264 4.55 5.16 40.05
N PRO A 265 4.00 4.18 39.32
CA PRO A 265 2.57 4.01 39.16
C PRO A 265 1.85 3.67 40.48
N THR A 266 0.67 4.27 40.69
CA THR A 266 -0.13 4.15 41.93
C THR A 266 -1.38 3.28 41.77
N GLN A 267 -1.72 2.89 40.54
CA GLN A 267 -2.81 1.95 40.26
C GLN A 267 -2.26 0.54 40.02
N CYS A 268 -2.90 -0.48 40.57
CA CYS A 268 -2.52 -1.88 40.33
C CYS A 268 -3.25 -2.45 39.11
N VAL A 269 -2.64 -3.43 38.44
CA VAL A 269 -3.33 -4.21 37.40
C VAL A 269 -4.53 -4.97 37.98
N SER A 270 -5.68 -4.94 37.30
CA SER A 270 -6.87 -5.73 37.69
C SER A 270 -6.54 -7.22 37.71
N PRO A 271 -6.98 -8.01 38.71
CA PRO A 271 -7.90 -7.69 39.82
C PRO A 271 -7.20 -7.32 41.14
N SER A 272 -5.98 -6.79 41.09
CA SER A 272 -5.16 -6.54 42.29
C SER A 272 -5.46 -5.16 42.90
N THR A 273 -5.32 -5.05 44.22
CA THR A 273 -5.52 -3.78 44.96
C THR A 273 -4.28 -3.45 45.78
N CYS A 274 -3.87 -2.17 45.80
CA CYS A 274 -2.75 -1.71 46.61
C CYS A 274 -3.12 -1.80 48.10
N GLN A 275 -2.37 -2.59 48.87
CA GLN A 275 -2.56 -2.75 50.32
C GLN A 275 -1.46 -1.99 51.05
N MET A 276 -1.83 -1.07 51.95
CA MET A 276 -0.87 -0.32 52.73
C MET A 276 -0.23 -1.24 53.78
N GLN A 277 1.08 -1.44 53.72
CA GLN A 277 1.82 -2.12 54.78
C GLN A 277 2.30 -1.09 55.80
N ASN A 278 1.89 -1.28 57.05
CA ASN A 278 2.05 -0.40 58.23
C ASN A 278 3.23 0.60 58.21
N ARG A 279 2.93 1.87 58.50
CA ARG A 279 3.91 2.88 58.92
C ARG A 279 4.62 2.40 60.19
N LYS A 280 5.93 2.15 60.12
CA LYS A 280 6.77 2.25 61.32
C LYS A 280 6.92 3.74 61.66
N ARG A 281 6.82 4.03 62.95
CA ARG A 281 6.68 5.33 63.61
C ARG A 281 7.53 6.45 63.02
#